data_AF-A0A6L4ZLC5-F1
#
_entry.id   AF-A0A6L4ZLC5-F1
#
_cell.length_a   1.000
_cell.length_b   1.000
_cell.length_c   1.000
_cell.angle_alpha   90.00
_cell.angle_beta   90.00
_cell.angle_gamma   90.00
#
_symmetry.space_group_name_H-M   'P 1'
#
loop_
_entity.id
_entity.type
_entity.pdbx_description
1 polymer ?
#
loop_
_entity_poly.entity_id
_entity_poly.type
_entity_poly.pdbx_seq_one_letter_code
_entity_poly.pdbx_strand_id
1 'polypeptide(L)'
;DSVVTPIFDPKTRKDVANMRPAIIISSSGMVTVGSPSSFYASELAKDPKCLIAISGYQDEESPGRRMLELAEKGSGVLPTASGEVNLSCAIEKYSFSAHSDAYQVASELQASQPRRVVLVHGDGGAREAMAKHLYTLGFKDIHLPNLGGQIEIAGKKDKRSQIAFAAKSDKNATNEQPSITDDNKEIVSELKEPLINQENQENQENQENQENQENQENQGSFSLVTEGNLKAEHLQLLAEKLVERDTTTRAYTITELLASAGYSPNQINTSEIERVKILLKGKKSPFSQDRTSRLVWRLRVLPGNRIATKSLSITEQEISKIVKKAFSSETGLYKVGINKPTRSITARFYFPKPVLVRHKETLEQLTKETGWLVEISESVHQEALSKAALALLPKEWQSGGVSIMLDKETVAVKIVTFQPYEQSLVLEINKAFQEQTGFTLELQMPKETILATSGNNDNSDGDRSLIISKVKLEINAAYAKIKETFAKQPHPLIKMGLKGEAIELTFITPEVGKRYEKIMKEVEQEIGYLLQVRQSPDQIKLQQMVKTLLPNQWSLANEPSINLAKQEITIKLVAPLVIVPKDVSKLKEELFQHTGWQLLLKN
;
A
#
# COMPACT_ATOMS: atom_id res chain seq x y z
N ASP A 1 -3.46 19.91 38.03
CA ASP A 1 -4.83 19.53 37.63
C ASP A 1 -4.82 18.75 36.31
N SER A 2 -5.88 18.01 36.00
CA SER A 2 -6.02 17.37 34.70
C SER A 2 -6.41 18.41 33.64
N VAL A 3 -5.73 18.42 32.50
CA VAL A 3 -6.07 19.26 31.34
C VAL A 3 -7.20 18.62 30.50
N VAL A 4 -7.69 17.44 30.88
CA VAL A 4 -8.72 16.68 30.17
C VAL A 4 -9.89 16.34 31.10
N THR A 5 -11.10 16.65 30.65
CA THR A 5 -12.37 16.32 31.31
C THR A 5 -13.06 15.17 30.57
N PRO A 6 -13.19 13.96 31.16
CA PRO A 6 -13.86 12.84 30.51
C PRO A 6 -15.40 12.96 30.59
N ILE A 7 -16.09 12.64 29.50
CA ILE A 7 -17.56 12.73 29.40
C ILE A 7 -18.16 11.33 29.20
N PHE A 8 -18.80 10.81 30.24
CA PHE A 8 -19.40 9.46 30.24
C PHE A 8 -20.91 9.47 29.91
N ASP A 9 -21.70 10.31 30.59
CA ASP A 9 -23.15 10.36 30.42
C ASP A 9 -23.55 10.96 29.05
N PRO A 10 -24.34 10.24 28.21
CA PRO A 10 -24.93 10.79 27.00
C PRO A 10 -25.69 12.11 27.16
N LYS A 11 -26.34 12.35 28.32
CA LYS A 11 -27.18 13.54 28.56
C LYS A 11 -26.36 14.84 28.51
N THR A 12 -25.21 14.84 29.20
CA THR A 12 -24.31 16.02 29.30
C THR A 12 -23.65 16.41 27.99
N ARG A 13 -23.68 15.55 26.95
CA ARG A 13 -23.04 15.83 25.65
C ARG A 13 -23.61 17.06 24.97
N LYS A 14 -24.90 17.37 25.17
CA LYS A 14 -25.51 18.59 24.61
C LYS A 14 -24.94 19.86 25.25
N ASP A 15 -24.69 19.84 26.55
CA ASP A 15 -24.06 20.96 27.26
C ASP A 15 -22.59 21.09 26.83
N VAL A 16 -21.88 19.96 26.69
CA VAL A 16 -20.49 19.90 26.19
C VAL A 16 -20.36 20.46 24.76
N ALA A 17 -21.33 20.20 23.86
CA ALA A 17 -21.34 20.77 22.51
C ALA A 17 -21.54 22.31 22.48
N ASN A 18 -22.09 22.87 23.56
CA ASN A 18 -22.27 24.31 23.75
C ASN A 18 -21.11 24.97 24.52
N MET A 19 -20.27 24.21 25.23
CA MET A 19 -19.05 24.73 25.86
C MET A 19 -18.04 25.19 24.80
N ARG A 20 -17.80 26.50 24.71
CA ARG A 20 -16.98 27.12 23.66
C ARG A 20 -16.13 28.26 24.24
N PRO A 21 -14.83 28.37 23.88
CA PRO A 21 -14.06 27.45 23.03
C PRO A 21 -13.72 26.15 23.77
N ALA A 22 -13.75 25.02 23.06
CA ALA A 22 -13.37 23.71 23.58
C ALA A 22 -12.80 22.82 22.46
N ILE A 23 -12.02 21.80 22.84
CA ILE A 23 -11.56 20.72 21.95
C ILE A 23 -12.25 19.44 22.42
N ILE A 24 -13.04 18.81 21.54
CA ILE A 24 -13.81 17.59 21.85
C ILE A 24 -13.18 16.43 21.08
N ILE A 25 -12.59 15.47 21.81
CA ILE A 25 -12.06 14.22 21.26
C ILE A 25 -13.09 13.13 21.52
N SER A 26 -13.56 12.44 20.48
CA SER A 26 -14.71 11.54 20.57
C SER A 26 -14.61 10.32 19.65
N SER A 27 -14.97 9.14 20.17
CA SER A 27 -15.26 7.94 19.37
C SER A 27 -16.66 8.05 18.72
N SER A 28 -16.99 7.37 17.62
CA SER A 28 -16.16 6.49 16.77
C SER A 28 -15.24 7.28 15.83
N GLY A 29 -14.05 6.74 15.54
CA GLY A 29 -13.10 7.35 14.60
C GLY A 29 -13.53 7.36 13.13
N MET A 30 -14.57 6.58 12.77
CA MET A 30 -15.21 6.59 11.45
C MET A 30 -16.58 7.30 11.44
N VAL A 31 -16.87 8.07 12.50
CA VAL A 31 -18.12 8.84 12.70
C VAL A 31 -19.39 7.97 12.54
N THR A 32 -19.30 6.70 12.97
CA THR A 32 -20.38 5.70 12.88
C THR A 32 -21.69 6.23 13.45
N VAL A 33 -22.81 6.02 12.74
CA VAL A 33 -24.14 6.51 13.15
C VAL A 33 -24.50 6.04 14.57
N GLY A 34 -24.96 6.96 15.41
CA GLY A 34 -25.29 6.72 16.82
C GLY A 34 -24.08 6.77 17.77
N SER A 35 -22.84 6.84 17.26
CA SER A 35 -21.66 7.05 18.11
C SER A 35 -21.56 8.49 18.62
N PRO A 36 -20.87 8.75 19.74
CA PRO A 36 -20.73 10.10 20.30
C PRO A 36 -20.16 11.14 19.32
N SER A 37 -19.24 10.75 18.42
CA SER A 37 -18.69 11.65 17.39
C SER A 37 -19.72 12.00 16.32
N SER A 38 -20.64 11.10 15.98
CA SER A 38 -21.76 11.43 15.07
C SER A 38 -22.73 12.43 15.70
N PHE A 39 -22.94 12.38 17.03
CA PHE A 39 -23.70 13.38 17.77
C PHE A 39 -23.00 14.74 17.74
N TYR A 40 -21.71 14.81 18.14
CA TYR A 40 -20.97 16.07 18.12
C TYR A 40 -20.83 16.64 16.71
N ALA A 41 -20.63 15.80 15.68
CA ALA A 41 -20.66 16.23 14.29
C ALA A 41 -22.01 16.87 13.93
N SER A 42 -23.15 16.25 14.30
CA SER A 42 -24.48 16.77 13.97
C SER A 42 -24.82 18.11 14.64
N GLU A 43 -24.26 18.40 15.82
CA GLU A 43 -24.47 19.68 16.50
C GLU A 43 -23.45 20.75 16.06
N LEU A 44 -22.19 20.38 15.82
CA LEU A 44 -21.13 21.32 15.44
C LEU A 44 -21.13 21.67 13.94
N ALA A 45 -21.61 20.78 13.06
CA ALA A 45 -21.64 21.01 11.60
C ALA A 45 -22.43 22.26 11.19
N LYS A 46 -23.37 22.70 12.03
CA LYS A 46 -24.26 23.86 11.83
C LYS A 46 -23.56 25.21 12.00
N ASP A 47 -22.36 25.26 12.59
CA ASP A 47 -21.66 26.51 12.91
C ASP A 47 -20.38 26.69 12.06
N PRO A 48 -20.27 27.74 11.23
CA PRO A 48 -19.07 28.01 10.43
C PRO A 48 -17.82 28.35 11.24
N LYS A 49 -17.92 28.57 12.56
CA LYS A 49 -16.77 28.74 13.47
C LYS A 49 -16.20 27.41 13.97
N CYS A 50 -16.82 26.28 13.66
CA CYS A 50 -16.34 24.95 14.03
C CYS A 50 -15.40 24.34 12.97
N LEU A 51 -14.53 23.45 13.43
CA LEU A 51 -13.71 22.57 12.61
C LEU A 51 -13.91 21.13 13.09
N ILE A 52 -14.19 20.21 12.18
CA ILE A 52 -14.20 18.76 12.44
C ILE A 52 -12.93 18.15 11.84
N ALA A 53 -11.96 17.83 12.70
CA ALA A 53 -10.70 17.21 12.30
C ALA A 53 -10.80 15.68 12.34
N ILE A 54 -10.71 15.04 11.17
CA ILE A 54 -10.76 13.57 11.02
C ILE A 54 -9.33 13.03 11.03
N SER A 55 -8.97 12.28 12.07
CA SER A 55 -7.58 11.93 12.43
C SER A 55 -7.06 10.57 11.90
N GLY A 56 -7.91 9.77 11.26
CA GLY A 56 -7.61 8.38 10.89
C GLY A 56 -8.27 7.91 9.61
N TYR A 57 -7.98 6.66 9.21
CA TYR A 57 -8.57 6.03 8.02
C TYR A 57 -10.11 6.03 8.08
N GLN A 58 -10.73 6.25 6.93
CA GLN A 58 -12.17 6.25 6.73
C GLN A 58 -12.48 5.20 5.66
N ASP A 59 -13.28 4.20 6.01
CA ASP A 59 -13.81 3.22 5.06
C ASP A 59 -14.73 3.89 4.03
N GLU A 60 -14.80 3.37 2.80
CA GLU A 60 -15.61 3.96 1.72
C GLU A 60 -17.11 4.04 2.05
N GLU A 61 -17.64 3.12 2.85
CA GLU A 61 -19.05 3.12 3.29
C GLU A 61 -19.28 3.98 4.55
N SER A 62 -18.23 4.61 5.11
CA SER A 62 -18.33 5.31 6.40
C SER A 62 -18.91 6.74 6.31
N PRO A 63 -19.67 7.19 7.34
CA PRO A 63 -20.13 8.58 7.41
C PRO A 63 -18.98 9.59 7.41
N GLY A 64 -17.84 9.25 8.02
CA GLY A 64 -16.64 10.10 8.01
C GLY A 64 -15.95 10.19 6.65
N ARG A 65 -16.06 9.19 5.76
CA ARG A 65 -15.67 9.35 4.35
C ARG A 65 -16.59 10.32 3.63
N ARG A 66 -17.92 10.16 3.77
CA ARG A 66 -18.91 11.07 3.18
C ARG A 66 -18.72 12.52 3.67
N MET A 67 -18.35 12.72 4.93
CA MET A 67 -17.98 14.04 5.48
C MET A 67 -16.83 14.70 4.70
N LEU A 68 -15.77 13.96 4.39
CA LEU A 68 -14.64 14.47 3.60
C LEU A 68 -15.07 14.83 2.17
N GLU A 69 -15.89 13.99 1.53
CA GLU A 69 -16.39 14.25 0.18
C GLU A 69 -17.32 15.47 0.09
N LEU A 70 -18.06 15.80 1.14
CA LEU A 70 -18.85 17.03 1.21
C LEU A 70 -17.98 18.28 1.43
N ALA A 71 -16.87 18.15 2.14
CA ALA A 71 -15.88 19.22 2.29
C ALA A 71 -15.08 19.46 1.00
N GLU A 72 -14.70 18.39 0.29
CA GLU A 72 -14.12 18.44 -1.07
C GLU A 72 -15.07 19.15 -2.07
N LYS A 73 -16.39 19.04 -1.87
CA LYS A 73 -17.44 19.72 -2.66
C LYS A 73 -17.85 21.10 -2.10
N GLY A 74 -17.27 21.54 -0.98
CA GLY A 74 -17.53 22.81 -0.31
C GLY A 74 -18.94 23.02 0.26
N SER A 75 -19.85 22.03 0.13
CA SER A 75 -21.24 22.13 0.59
C SER A 75 -21.94 20.77 0.61
N GLY A 76 -23.02 20.66 1.37
CA GLY A 76 -23.97 19.56 1.26
C GLY A 76 -24.58 19.11 2.59
N VAL A 77 -25.17 17.91 2.58
CA VAL A 77 -26.07 17.43 3.62
C VAL A 77 -25.56 16.15 4.30
N LEU A 78 -25.42 16.22 5.62
CA LEU A 78 -25.02 15.10 6.47
C LEU A 78 -26.25 14.36 6.99
N PRO A 79 -26.38 13.04 6.75
CA PRO A 79 -27.39 12.22 7.39
C PRO A 79 -26.99 11.93 8.84
N THR A 80 -27.93 12.14 9.76
CA THR A 80 -27.76 12.00 11.21
C THR A 80 -28.87 11.14 11.79
N ALA A 81 -28.73 10.70 13.06
CA ALA A 81 -29.78 9.94 13.74
C ALA A 81 -31.10 10.73 13.94
N SER A 82 -31.06 12.06 13.77
CA SER A 82 -32.21 12.97 13.92
C SER A 82 -32.71 13.54 12.59
N GLY A 83 -32.29 12.98 11.44
CA GLY A 83 -32.60 13.51 10.11
C GLY A 83 -31.37 14.14 9.45
N GLU A 84 -31.58 15.12 8.58
CA GLU A 84 -30.53 15.72 7.76
C GLU A 84 -30.06 17.09 8.27
N VAL A 85 -28.75 17.34 8.20
CA VAL A 85 -28.10 18.57 8.67
C VAL A 85 -27.23 19.17 7.57
N ASN A 86 -27.44 20.45 7.23
CA ASN A 86 -26.56 21.19 6.33
C ASN A 86 -25.17 21.35 6.96
N LEU A 87 -24.13 21.04 6.18
CA LEU A 87 -22.75 21.30 6.55
C LEU A 87 -22.43 22.79 6.33
N SER A 88 -21.97 23.47 7.38
CA SER A 88 -21.47 24.85 7.35
C SER A 88 -20.13 25.02 8.06
N CYS A 89 -19.72 24.08 8.91
CA CYS A 89 -18.40 24.05 9.52
C CYS A 89 -17.29 23.59 8.55
N ALA A 90 -16.03 23.88 8.88
CA ALA A 90 -14.90 23.27 8.19
C ALA A 90 -14.76 21.78 8.56
N ILE A 91 -14.26 20.96 7.63
CA ILE A 91 -13.83 19.58 7.89
C ILE A 91 -12.47 19.38 7.24
N GLU A 92 -11.52 18.80 7.98
CA GLU A 92 -10.15 18.58 7.51
C GLU A 92 -9.67 17.17 7.87
N LYS A 93 -8.83 16.58 7.01
CA LYS A 93 -8.21 15.27 7.25
C LYS A 93 -6.77 15.44 7.76
N TYR A 94 -6.48 14.83 8.90
CA TYR A 94 -5.14 14.72 9.47
C TYR A 94 -4.76 13.24 9.59
N SER A 95 -3.58 12.86 9.11
CA SER A 95 -3.16 11.45 9.10
C SER A 95 -2.27 11.11 10.28
N PHE A 96 -2.85 10.59 11.36
CA PHE A 96 -2.10 10.04 12.50
C PHE A 96 -2.10 8.50 12.43
N SER A 97 -1.21 7.94 11.61
CA SER A 97 -1.09 6.47 11.49
C SER A 97 -0.51 5.85 12.77
N ALA A 98 -1.20 4.83 13.29
CA ALA A 98 -0.65 3.88 14.26
C ALA A 98 -0.08 2.62 13.59
N HIS A 99 -0.19 2.49 12.26
CA HIS A 99 0.38 1.40 11.49
C HIS A 99 1.78 1.76 10.99
N SER A 100 2.68 0.79 11.08
CA SER A 100 4.03 0.83 10.49
C SER A 100 3.97 1.01 8.97
N ASP A 101 4.87 1.83 8.41
CA ASP A 101 5.09 1.91 6.97
C ASP A 101 5.89 0.70 6.43
N ALA A 102 6.00 0.58 5.11
CA ALA A 102 6.69 -0.54 4.47
C ALA A 102 8.17 -0.68 4.89
N TYR A 103 8.88 0.42 5.12
CA TYR A 103 10.28 0.39 5.59
C TYR A 103 10.36 -0.05 7.06
N GLN A 104 9.40 0.36 7.89
CA GLN A 104 9.33 -0.06 9.28
C GLN A 104 9.02 -1.57 9.41
N VAL A 105 8.08 -2.10 8.61
CA VAL A 105 7.82 -3.55 8.55
C VAL A 105 9.02 -4.31 7.98
N ALA A 106 9.68 -3.78 6.95
CA ALA A 106 10.87 -4.40 6.37
C ALA A 106 12.05 -4.42 7.34
N SER A 107 12.27 -3.33 8.08
CA SER A 107 13.31 -3.23 9.10
C SER A 107 13.08 -4.20 10.26
N GLU A 108 11.84 -4.40 10.69
CA GLU A 108 11.50 -5.38 11.75
C GLU A 108 11.77 -6.82 11.29
N LEU A 109 11.42 -7.14 10.03
CA LEU A 109 11.73 -8.44 9.43
C LEU A 109 13.25 -8.62 9.27
N GLN A 110 13.98 -7.61 8.80
CA GLN A 110 15.45 -7.65 8.72
C GLN A 110 16.13 -7.78 10.10
N ALA A 111 15.55 -7.22 11.16
CA ALA A 111 16.07 -7.38 12.53
C ALA A 111 15.79 -8.78 13.10
N SER A 112 14.61 -9.34 12.83
CA SER A 112 14.17 -10.65 13.37
C SER A 112 14.62 -11.86 12.53
N GLN A 113 15.08 -11.65 11.29
CA GLN A 113 15.57 -12.69 10.37
C GLN A 113 14.70 -13.96 10.29
N PRO A 114 13.36 -13.84 10.12
CA PRO A 114 12.48 -14.99 10.04
C PRO A 114 12.77 -15.81 8.78
N ARG A 115 12.86 -17.14 8.93
CA ARG A 115 13.06 -18.07 7.81
C ARG A 115 11.96 -18.03 6.76
N ARG A 116 10.76 -17.60 7.14
CA ARG A 116 9.57 -17.49 6.30
C ARG A 116 8.78 -16.26 6.71
N VAL A 117 8.29 -15.51 5.73
CA VAL A 117 7.37 -14.37 5.93
C VAL A 117 6.00 -14.72 5.35
N VAL A 118 4.93 -14.39 6.05
CA VAL A 118 3.55 -14.54 5.56
C VAL A 118 2.88 -13.18 5.62
N LEU A 119 2.72 -12.53 4.47
CA LEU A 119 2.17 -11.18 4.39
C LEU A 119 0.65 -11.23 4.39
N VAL A 120 0.02 -10.58 5.37
CA VAL A 120 -1.44 -10.52 5.58
C VAL A 120 -1.87 -9.09 5.89
N HIS A 121 -3.18 -8.85 6.02
CA HIS A 121 -3.77 -7.57 6.46
C HIS A 121 -3.30 -6.34 5.64
N GLY A 122 -3.40 -6.45 4.31
CA GLY A 122 -3.24 -5.36 3.36
C GLY A 122 -4.00 -5.69 2.07
N ASP A 123 -4.15 -4.73 1.17
CA ASP A 123 -4.64 -4.98 -0.19
C ASP A 123 -3.63 -5.81 -1.01
N GLY A 124 -4.05 -6.28 -2.19
CA GLY A 124 -3.20 -7.10 -3.06
C GLY A 124 -1.92 -6.37 -3.50
N GLY A 125 -2.06 -5.13 -3.96
CA GLY A 125 -0.94 -4.34 -4.48
C GLY A 125 0.10 -4.02 -3.40
N ALA A 126 -0.33 -3.59 -2.21
CA ALA A 126 0.56 -3.35 -1.09
C ALA A 126 1.28 -4.63 -0.62
N ARG A 127 0.59 -5.78 -0.58
CA ARG A 127 1.21 -7.06 -0.22
C ARG A 127 2.21 -7.55 -1.26
N GLU A 128 1.91 -7.40 -2.55
CA GLU A 128 2.84 -7.72 -3.64
C GLU A 128 4.06 -6.80 -3.68
N ALA A 129 3.87 -5.48 -3.49
CA ALA A 129 4.97 -4.52 -3.40
C ALA A 129 5.87 -4.82 -2.19
N MET A 130 5.27 -5.12 -1.03
CA MET A 130 5.99 -5.53 0.18
C MET A 130 6.75 -6.85 -0.02
N ALA A 131 6.16 -7.83 -0.71
CA ALA A 131 6.85 -9.08 -1.05
C ALA A 131 8.07 -8.83 -1.95
N LYS A 132 7.92 -8.05 -3.02
CA LYS A 132 9.02 -7.66 -3.92
C LYS A 132 10.14 -6.93 -3.16
N HIS A 133 9.78 -6.03 -2.24
CA HIS A 133 10.76 -5.35 -1.38
C HIS A 133 11.50 -6.33 -0.46
N LEU A 134 10.81 -7.28 0.16
CA LEU A 134 11.46 -8.29 1.01
C LEU A 134 12.35 -9.25 0.21
N TYR A 135 11.99 -9.58 -1.03
CA TYR A 135 12.85 -10.33 -1.96
C TYR A 135 14.17 -9.59 -2.25
N THR A 136 14.15 -8.27 -2.49
CA THR A 136 15.40 -7.51 -2.69
C THR A 136 16.23 -7.34 -1.41
N LEU A 137 15.59 -7.45 -0.24
CA LEU A 137 16.26 -7.49 1.08
C LEU A 137 16.72 -8.91 1.48
N GLY A 138 16.60 -9.91 0.60
CA GLY A 138 17.16 -11.25 0.76
C GLY A 138 16.22 -12.33 1.31
N PHE A 139 14.96 -12.01 1.62
CA PHE A 139 13.97 -13.00 2.06
C PHE A 139 13.49 -13.85 0.87
N LYS A 140 13.61 -15.18 0.97
CA LYS A 140 13.32 -16.09 -0.15
C LYS A 140 11.99 -16.86 -0.02
N ASP A 141 11.53 -17.08 1.20
CA ASP A 141 10.32 -17.86 1.52
C ASP A 141 9.21 -16.90 1.99
N ILE A 142 8.56 -16.21 1.04
CA ILE A 142 7.52 -15.20 1.29
C ILE A 142 6.18 -15.69 0.72
N HIS A 143 5.14 -15.70 1.55
CA HIS A 143 3.80 -16.15 1.17
C HIS A 143 2.79 -15.01 1.17
N LEU A 144 1.92 -14.99 0.16
CA LEU A 144 0.79 -14.06 0.03
C LEU A 144 -0.53 -14.86 0.01
N PRO A 145 -0.96 -15.47 1.14
CA PRO A 145 -2.16 -16.31 1.15
C PRO A 145 -3.41 -15.49 0.84
N ASN A 146 -4.27 -16.02 -0.03
CA ASN A 146 -5.62 -15.50 -0.20
C ASN A 146 -6.53 -15.99 0.94
N LEU A 147 -7.71 -15.38 1.10
CA LEU A 147 -8.71 -15.83 2.08
C LEU A 147 -9.07 -17.30 1.83
N GLY A 148 -8.89 -18.16 2.84
CA GLY A 148 -9.07 -19.61 2.76
C GLY A 148 -7.86 -20.40 2.25
N GLY A 149 -6.78 -19.72 1.81
CA GLY A 149 -5.54 -20.36 1.40
C GLY A 149 -4.78 -20.97 2.58
N GLN A 150 -4.19 -22.15 2.38
CA GLN A 150 -3.39 -22.86 3.37
C GLN A 150 -1.89 -22.76 3.04
N ILE A 151 -1.03 -22.76 4.06
CA ILE A 151 0.43 -22.79 3.93
C ILE A 151 0.96 -23.89 4.83
N GLU A 152 1.64 -24.89 4.25
CA GLU A 152 2.25 -25.97 5.03
C GLU A 152 3.58 -25.51 5.64
N ILE A 153 3.67 -25.50 6.97
CA ILE A 153 4.88 -25.10 7.71
C ILE A 153 5.64 -26.35 8.13
N ALA A 154 6.65 -26.72 7.34
CA ALA A 154 7.55 -27.83 7.63
C ALA A 154 8.43 -27.51 8.86
N GLY A 155 7.97 -27.88 10.05
CA GLY A 155 8.79 -27.87 11.26
C GLY A 155 10.02 -28.78 11.11
N LYS A 156 11.10 -28.47 11.84
CA LYS A 156 12.25 -29.39 11.98
C LYS A 156 11.75 -30.74 12.52
N LYS A 157 11.65 -31.76 11.67
CA LYS A 157 11.54 -33.15 12.13
C LYS A 157 12.89 -33.59 12.63
N ASP A 158 13.03 -33.72 13.95
CA ASP A 158 14.10 -34.53 14.52
C ASP A 158 13.99 -35.97 13.98
N LYS A 159 15.13 -36.62 13.76
CA LYS A 159 15.19 -38.02 13.32
C LYS A 159 14.84 -38.97 14.47
N ARG A 160 13.59 -38.95 14.94
CA ARG A 160 13.01 -39.96 15.85
C ARG A 160 11.50 -40.09 15.65
N SER A 161 11.12 -41.24 15.09
CA SER A 161 9.90 -42.00 15.39
C SER A 161 8.62 -41.23 15.77
N GLN A 162 7.65 -41.20 14.86
CA GLN A 162 6.50 -42.10 15.04
C GLN A 162 5.81 -42.39 13.69
N ILE A 163 5.55 -43.68 13.46
CA ILE A 163 4.63 -44.17 12.42
C ILE A 163 3.31 -44.46 13.13
N ALA A 164 2.23 -43.78 12.76
CA ALA A 164 0.89 -44.13 13.19
C ALA A 164 -0.16 -43.71 12.15
N PHE A 165 -0.87 -44.73 11.65
CA PHE A 165 -2.26 -44.80 11.20
C PHE A 165 -3.16 -43.55 11.34
N ALA A 166 -4.08 -43.27 10.41
CA ALA A 166 -4.33 -43.87 9.09
C ALA A 166 -5.34 -43.03 8.27
N ALA A 167 -5.33 -43.19 6.95
CA ALA A 167 -6.43 -42.82 6.08
C ALA A 167 -6.81 -44.01 5.18
N LYS A 168 -7.90 -44.72 5.53
CA LYS A 168 -8.66 -45.54 4.59
C LYS A 168 -9.54 -44.58 3.78
N SER A 169 -9.33 -44.39 2.47
CA SER A 169 -9.50 -45.34 1.36
C SER A 169 -10.98 -45.57 0.99
N ASP A 170 -11.43 -44.89 -0.06
CA ASP A 170 -12.34 -45.39 -1.10
C ASP A 170 -12.41 -44.31 -2.21
N LYS A 171 -12.63 -44.61 -3.50
CA LYS A 171 -12.26 -45.77 -4.36
C LYS A 171 -12.60 -45.38 -5.81
N ASN A 172 -12.17 -46.20 -6.77
CA ASN A 172 -12.38 -46.06 -8.23
C ASN A 172 -11.52 -44.95 -8.89
N ALA A 173 -11.01 -45.10 -10.13
CA ALA A 173 -11.24 -46.16 -11.12
C ALA A 173 -9.95 -46.63 -11.84
N THR A 174 -9.92 -47.93 -12.17
CA THR A 174 -9.28 -48.60 -13.34
C THR A 174 -7.86 -48.23 -13.78
N ASN A 175 -6.92 -49.18 -13.60
CA ASN A 175 -5.77 -49.39 -14.49
C ASN A 175 -6.20 -50.07 -15.81
N GLU A 176 -5.46 -49.84 -16.89
CA GLU A 176 -5.00 -50.89 -17.83
C GLU A 176 -3.52 -50.60 -18.27
N GLN A 177 -2.83 -51.58 -18.84
CA GLN A 177 -1.39 -51.62 -19.24
C GLN A 177 -1.28 -51.99 -20.76
N PRO A 178 -0.11 -52.19 -21.45
CA PRO A 178 1.33 -52.16 -21.09
C PRO A 178 2.08 -51.00 -21.82
N SER A 179 3.17 -51.04 -22.61
CA SER A 179 4.15 -52.02 -23.19
C SER A 179 5.42 -51.26 -23.64
N ILE A 180 6.66 -51.61 -23.22
CA ILE A 180 7.63 -52.63 -23.73
C ILE A 180 8.55 -52.15 -24.90
N THR A 181 9.87 -52.11 -24.60
CA THR A 181 11.12 -52.10 -25.42
C THR A 181 11.36 -51.11 -26.58
N ASP A 182 12.49 -50.41 -26.49
CA ASP A 182 13.66 -50.38 -27.41
C ASP A 182 13.47 -50.55 -28.94
N ASP A 183 14.15 -49.70 -29.74
CA ASP A 183 15.42 -50.09 -30.41
C ASP A 183 16.08 -48.90 -31.23
N ASN A 184 17.31 -49.12 -31.70
CA ASN A 184 18.09 -48.44 -32.77
C ASN A 184 18.97 -47.19 -32.49
N LYS A 185 20.26 -47.50 -32.27
CA LYS A 185 21.44 -47.14 -33.12
C LYS A 185 22.12 -45.75 -33.10
N GLU A 186 23.36 -45.80 -32.59
CA GLU A 186 24.64 -45.50 -33.26
C GLU A 186 24.91 -44.14 -33.93
N ILE A 187 26.02 -43.51 -33.50
CA ILE A 187 27.24 -43.46 -34.34
C ILE A 187 28.50 -43.32 -33.44
N VAL A 188 29.56 -44.05 -33.79
CA VAL A 188 30.93 -44.07 -33.22
C VAL A 188 31.72 -42.87 -33.82
N SER A 189 32.65 -42.14 -33.18
CA SER A 189 34.05 -42.44 -32.75
C SER A 189 34.66 -41.13 -32.16
N GLU A 190 35.85 -41.02 -31.56
CA GLU A 190 36.78 -41.91 -30.84
C GLU A 190 37.82 -41.02 -30.09
N LEU A 191 38.31 -41.44 -28.91
CA LEU A 191 39.73 -41.56 -28.44
C LEU A 191 40.77 -40.42 -28.75
N LYS A 192 41.77 -40.10 -27.90
CA LYS A 192 42.37 -40.78 -26.73
C LYS A 192 43.23 -39.83 -25.85
N GLU A 193 43.07 -39.95 -24.54
CA GLU A 193 44.09 -40.20 -23.48
C GLU A 193 45.61 -40.42 -23.84
N PRO A 194 46.58 -40.34 -22.88
CA PRO A 194 47.00 -39.18 -22.03
C PRO A 194 48.57 -39.15 -21.78
N LEU A 195 49.03 -38.57 -20.63
CA LEU A 195 50.28 -38.84 -19.84
C LEU A 195 51.58 -37.98 -19.99
N ILE A 196 52.12 -37.58 -18.80
CA ILE A 196 53.57 -37.55 -18.37
C ILE A 196 54.48 -36.51 -19.09
N ASN A 197 55.32 -35.68 -18.42
CA ASN A 197 56.32 -35.99 -17.37
C ASN A 197 56.70 -34.77 -16.45
N GLN A 198 57.72 -34.94 -15.58
CA GLN A 198 58.30 -33.93 -14.66
C GLN A 198 59.64 -33.31 -15.13
N GLU A 199 60.14 -32.32 -14.37
CA GLU A 199 61.49 -31.68 -14.41
C GLU A 199 61.78 -30.78 -15.65
N ASN A 200 62.27 -29.53 -15.53
CA ASN A 200 63.50 -29.11 -14.84
C ASN A 200 63.50 -27.63 -14.36
N GLN A 201 64.66 -27.12 -13.92
CA GLN A 201 64.84 -25.86 -13.16
C GLN A 201 65.31 -24.62 -13.98
N GLU A 202 65.13 -23.46 -13.35
CA GLU A 202 66.01 -22.26 -13.34
C GLU A 202 66.05 -21.24 -14.49
N ASN A 203 66.37 -20.00 -14.05
CA ASN A 203 66.71 -18.78 -14.77
C ASN A 203 65.62 -18.13 -15.65
N GLN A 204 65.53 -16.81 -15.79
CA GLN A 204 65.74 -15.63 -14.94
C GLN A 204 65.57 -14.44 -15.91
N GLU A 205 64.91 -13.37 -15.46
CA GLU A 205 65.07 -11.98 -15.94
C GLU A 205 64.79 -11.60 -17.42
N ASN A 206 63.93 -10.58 -17.57
CA ASN A 206 64.09 -9.41 -18.48
C ASN A 206 64.17 -9.66 -20.00
N GLN A 207 63.45 -8.97 -20.90
CA GLN A 207 62.57 -7.78 -20.92
C GLN A 207 61.78 -7.90 -22.27
N GLU A 208 60.72 -7.15 -22.64
CA GLU A 208 60.02 -5.98 -22.11
C GLU A 208 58.65 -5.86 -22.81
N ASN A 209 57.65 -5.22 -22.16
CA ASN A 209 56.45 -4.63 -22.79
C ASN A 209 55.46 -5.60 -23.53
N GLN A 210 54.13 -5.44 -23.45
CA GLN A 210 53.32 -4.40 -22.81
C GLN A 210 51.88 -4.90 -22.52
N GLU A 211 51.13 -4.08 -21.77
CA GLU A 211 49.68 -4.16 -21.49
C GLU A 211 49.16 -5.22 -20.48
N ASN A 212 48.36 -4.71 -19.53
CA ASN A 212 47.34 -5.40 -18.72
C ASN A 212 47.78 -6.39 -17.61
N GLN A 213 48.06 -5.84 -16.40
CA GLN A 213 47.28 -6.08 -15.15
C GLN A 213 48.03 -5.87 -13.80
N GLU A 214 49.03 -4.98 -13.71
CA GLU A 214 49.57 -4.56 -12.40
C GLU A 214 49.28 -3.09 -12.06
N ASN A 215 48.46 -2.88 -11.03
CA ASN A 215 48.57 -1.82 -10.00
C ASN A 215 47.39 -1.93 -8.99
N GLN A 216 47.26 -3.08 -8.32
CA GLN A 216 46.32 -3.25 -7.21
C GLN A 216 46.85 -2.66 -5.89
N GLU A 217 47.29 -1.40 -5.85
CA GLU A 217 47.69 -0.79 -4.58
C GLU A 217 47.54 0.75 -4.53
N ASN A 218 46.31 1.23 -4.35
CA ASN A 218 46.09 2.54 -3.71
C ASN A 218 44.72 2.73 -3.02
N GLN A 219 44.17 1.67 -2.42
CA GLN A 219 43.18 1.85 -1.35
C GLN A 219 43.93 2.02 -0.03
N GLY A 220 44.44 3.24 0.21
CA GLY A 220 45.18 3.57 1.44
C GLY A 220 44.36 3.24 2.69
N SER A 221 44.78 2.20 3.42
CA SER A 221 44.08 1.62 4.57
C SER A 221 44.23 2.49 5.82
N PHE A 222 43.68 3.70 5.76
CA PHE A 222 43.73 4.69 6.84
C PHE A 222 42.91 4.22 8.04
N SER A 223 43.53 3.45 8.94
CA SER A 223 42.96 3.14 10.24
C SER A 223 42.91 4.41 11.07
N LEU A 224 41.71 5.01 11.12
CA LEU A 224 41.45 6.24 11.86
C LEU A 224 41.53 6.01 13.38
N VAL A 225 41.37 4.75 13.81
CA VAL A 225 41.68 4.32 15.17
C VAL A 225 42.26 2.90 15.18
N THR A 226 43.52 2.77 15.59
CA THR A 226 44.06 1.48 16.02
C THR A 226 43.26 0.94 17.21
N GLU A 227 43.06 -0.38 17.24
CA GLU A 227 42.37 -1.12 18.33
C GLU A 227 40.88 -0.79 18.57
N GLY A 228 40.25 0.07 17.76
CA GLY A 228 38.79 0.27 17.77
C GLY A 228 38.28 1.15 18.94
N ASN A 229 38.89 2.31 19.13
CA ASN A 229 38.57 3.25 20.22
C ASN A 229 38.03 4.61 19.68
N LEU A 230 36.93 4.59 18.92
CA LEU A 230 36.37 5.81 18.32
C LEU A 230 35.90 6.81 19.39
N LYS A 231 36.48 8.02 19.38
CA LYS A 231 36.20 9.12 20.31
C LYS A 231 35.61 10.33 19.59
N ALA A 232 35.05 11.27 20.34
CA ALA A 232 34.37 12.44 19.79
C ALA A 232 35.30 13.34 18.96
N GLU A 233 36.59 13.37 19.31
CA GLU A 233 37.64 14.08 18.57
C GLU A 233 37.96 13.45 17.21
N HIS A 234 37.83 12.13 17.06
CA HIS A 234 38.07 11.41 15.80
C HIS A 234 36.96 11.64 14.76
N LEU A 235 35.75 12.02 15.20
CA LEU A 235 34.59 12.15 14.31
C LEU A 235 34.78 13.21 13.21
N GLN A 236 35.56 14.27 13.46
CA GLN A 236 35.80 15.33 12.49
C GLN A 236 36.64 14.83 11.30
N LEU A 237 37.76 14.16 11.58
CA LEU A 237 38.63 13.56 10.56
C LEU A 237 37.92 12.42 9.81
N LEU A 238 37.05 11.66 10.48
CA LEU A 238 36.19 10.66 9.84
C LEU A 238 35.20 11.32 8.86
N ALA A 239 34.59 12.44 9.23
CA ALA A 239 33.67 13.16 8.36
C ALA A 239 34.37 13.76 7.13
N GLU A 240 35.57 14.30 7.29
CA GLU A 240 36.37 14.85 6.19
C GLU A 240 36.70 13.77 5.14
N LYS A 241 37.23 12.62 5.58
CA LYS A 241 37.54 11.48 4.70
C LYS A 241 36.32 10.88 3.99
N LEU A 242 35.15 10.94 4.62
CA LEU A 242 33.90 10.53 3.99
C LEU A 242 33.41 11.53 2.94
N VAL A 243 33.73 12.83 3.05
CA VAL A 243 33.49 13.81 1.97
C VAL A 243 34.49 13.66 0.81
N GLU A 244 35.71 13.19 1.09
CA GLU A 244 36.71 12.89 0.05
C GLU A 244 36.36 11.62 -0.76
N ARG A 245 35.77 10.59 -0.11
CA ARG A 245 35.43 9.30 -0.74
C ARG A 245 34.04 9.26 -1.36
N ASP A 246 33.05 9.92 -0.75
CA ASP A 246 31.63 9.75 -1.04
C ASP A 246 30.93 11.10 -1.26
N THR A 247 29.73 11.09 -1.87
CA THR A 247 28.93 12.31 -1.99
C THR A 247 28.50 12.84 -0.61
N THR A 248 28.42 14.16 -0.47
CA THR A 248 27.93 14.84 0.75
C THR A 248 26.52 14.41 1.17
N THR A 249 25.73 13.88 0.23
CA THR A 249 24.37 13.36 0.45
C THR A 249 24.33 11.91 0.97
N ARG A 250 25.43 11.15 0.93
CA ARG A 250 25.45 9.74 1.35
C ARG A 250 25.05 9.60 2.82
N ALA A 251 24.21 8.60 3.08
CA ALA A 251 23.87 8.16 4.43
C ALA A 251 24.66 6.91 4.81
N TYR A 252 24.99 6.78 6.09
CA TYR A 252 25.81 5.70 6.63
C TYR A 252 25.12 5.05 7.81
N THR A 253 25.08 3.73 7.84
CA THR A 253 24.83 2.96 9.07
C THR A 253 25.99 3.15 10.06
N ILE A 254 25.74 2.92 11.35
CA ILE A 254 26.82 2.95 12.37
C ILE A 254 27.89 1.89 12.06
N THR A 255 27.48 0.75 11.48
CA THR A 255 28.37 -0.31 10.98
C THR A 255 29.29 0.16 9.86
N GLU A 256 28.81 0.95 8.88
CA GLU A 256 29.65 1.55 7.83
C GLU A 256 30.59 2.64 8.38
N LEU A 257 30.15 3.42 9.38
CA LEU A 257 30.99 4.42 10.04
C LEU A 257 32.11 3.77 10.86
N LEU A 258 31.83 2.66 11.56
CA LEU A 258 32.82 1.86 12.27
C LEU A 258 33.83 1.23 11.30
N ALA A 259 33.36 0.58 10.23
CA ALA A 259 34.25 0.03 9.20
C ALA A 259 35.11 1.12 8.53
N SER A 260 34.53 2.28 8.19
CA SER A 260 35.26 3.42 7.62
C SER A 260 36.18 4.12 8.62
N ALA A 261 36.09 3.82 9.92
CA ALA A 261 37.01 4.27 10.96
C ALA A 261 38.14 3.26 11.25
N GLY A 262 38.16 2.10 10.58
CA GLY A 262 39.19 1.06 10.73
C GLY A 262 38.83 -0.12 11.64
N TYR A 263 37.56 -0.30 12.01
CA TYR A 263 37.14 -1.45 12.83
C TYR A 263 37.09 -2.74 12.01
N SER A 264 37.68 -3.81 12.56
CA SER A 264 37.46 -5.17 12.05
C SER A 264 36.04 -5.67 12.38
N PRO A 265 35.46 -6.60 11.60
CA PRO A 265 34.11 -7.12 11.85
C PRO A 265 33.89 -7.65 13.28
N ASN A 266 34.92 -8.26 13.88
CA ASN A 266 34.85 -8.83 15.22
C ASN A 266 34.73 -7.76 16.34
N GLN A 267 35.11 -6.51 16.07
CA GLN A 267 34.95 -5.38 16.99
C GLN A 267 33.56 -4.71 16.87
N ILE A 268 32.83 -4.95 15.79
CA ILE A 268 31.53 -4.33 15.49
C ILE A 268 30.41 -5.13 16.18
N ASN A 269 30.29 -4.95 17.49
CA ASN A 269 29.27 -5.59 18.33
C ASN A 269 28.18 -4.59 18.80
N THR A 270 27.08 -5.11 19.34
CA THR A 270 25.90 -4.31 19.74
C THR A 270 26.23 -3.23 20.77
N SER A 271 27.10 -3.54 21.76
CA SER A 271 27.56 -2.56 22.76
C SER A 271 28.35 -1.41 22.12
N GLU A 272 29.22 -1.71 21.16
CA GLU A 272 30.02 -0.71 20.45
C GLU A 272 29.18 0.15 19.51
N ILE A 273 28.16 -0.45 18.87
CA ILE A 273 27.16 0.26 18.07
C ILE A 273 26.39 1.27 18.94
N GLU A 274 25.89 0.88 20.12
CA GLU A 274 25.23 1.83 21.04
C GLU A 274 26.19 2.89 21.61
N ARG A 275 27.45 2.53 21.89
CA ARG A 275 28.49 3.48 22.34
C ARG A 275 28.71 4.58 21.29
N VAL A 276 28.89 4.20 20.02
CA VAL A 276 29.07 5.15 18.92
C VAL A 276 27.78 5.90 18.57
N LYS A 277 26.59 5.28 18.72
CA LYS A 277 25.29 5.95 18.59
C LYS A 277 25.10 7.08 19.61
N ILE A 278 25.64 6.95 20.82
CA ILE A 278 25.67 8.04 21.82
C ILE A 278 26.68 9.12 21.38
N LEU A 279 27.87 8.71 20.93
CA LEU A 279 28.93 9.60 20.44
C LEU A 279 28.47 10.51 19.29
N LEU A 280 27.79 9.94 18.30
CA LEU A 280 27.27 10.62 17.11
C LEU A 280 26.15 11.62 17.43
N LYS A 281 25.44 11.47 18.56
CA LYS A 281 24.45 12.45 19.07
C LYS A 281 25.10 13.68 19.73
N GLY A 282 26.42 13.71 19.91
CA GLY A 282 27.11 14.84 20.53
C GLY A 282 26.84 16.17 19.83
N LYS A 283 26.71 17.26 20.61
CA LYS A 283 26.42 18.62 20.06
C LYS A 283 27.45 19.12 19.04
N LYS A 284 28.69 18.61 19.08
CA LYS A 284 29.79 18.92 18.15
C LYS A 284 29.99 17.86 17.05
N SER A 285 29.17 16.81 16.99
CA SER A 285 29.30 15.74 16.00
C SER A 285 29.08 16.29 14.58
N PRO A 286 29.97 16.04 13.60
CA PRO A 286 29.75 16.39 12.20
C PRO A 286 28.68 15.52 11.54
N PHE A 287 28.17 14.48 12.22
CA PHE A 287 27.07 13.64 11.75
C PHE A 287 25.73 14.07 12.35
N SER A 288 24.65 13.85 11.62
CA SER A 288 23.27 13.96 12.13
C SER A 288 22.44 12.75 11.73
N GLN A 289 21.58 12.30 12.66
CA GLN A 289 20.66 11.19 12.45
C GLN A 289 19.60 11.57 11.41
N ASP A 290 19.33 10.68 10.46
CA ASP A 290 18.36 10.92 9.39
C ASP A 290 16.91 10.98 9.93
N ARG A 291 16.04 11.73 9.22
CA ARG A 291 14.66 12.00 9.64
C ARG A 291 13.66 10.90 9.30
N THR A 292 13.89 10.13 8.24
CA THR A 292 13.03 8.99 7.84
C THR A 292 13.60 7.68 8.36
N SER A 293 14.92 7.50 8.37
CA SER A 293 15.57 6.31 8.94
C SER A 293 16.45 6.65 10.14
N ARG A 294 15.98 6.31 11.34
CA ARG A 294 16.76 6.47 12.60
C ARG A 294 17.98 5.56 12.70
N LEU A 295 18.22 4.66 11.74
CA LEU A 295 19.36 3.75 11.70
C LEU A 295 20.58 4.33 10.98
N VAL A 296 20.39 5.39 10.17
CA VAL A 296 21.45 6.00 9.36
C VAL A 296 21.75 7.45 9.74
N TRP A 297 22.95 7.88 9.35
CA TRP A 297 23.56 9.15 9.69
C TRP A 297 24.06 9.83 8.42
N ARG A 298 23.85 11.14 8.30
CA ARG A 298 24.38 11.97 7.20
C ARG A 298 25.37 12.99 7.74
N LEU A 299 26.27 13.42 6.87
CA LEU A 299 27.25 14.47 7.14
C LEU A 299 26.55 15.84 7.23
N ARG A 300 26.99 16.70 8.16
CA ARG A 300 26.57 18.11 8.30
C ARG A 300 27.55 19.08 7.64
N VAL A 301 28.48 18.58 6.85
CA VAL A 301 29.60 19.33 6.26
C VAL A 301 29.13 20.02 4.98
N LEU A 302 29.29 21.33 4.90
CA LEU A 302 29.06 22.11 3.69
C LEU A 302 30.23 21.92 2.71
N PRO A 303 30.01 21.93 1.38
CA PRO A 303 31.10 21.90 0.41
C PRO A 303 32.14 23.00 0.66
N GLY A 304 33.43 22.64 0.71
CA GLY A 304 34.54 23.58 0.88
C GLY A 304 35.03 23.82 2.32
N ASN A 305 35.22 22.75 3.11
CA ASN A 305 35.93 22.72 4.41
C ASN A 305 35.51 23.72 5.50
N ARG A 306 34.32 24.34 5.40
CA ARG A 306 33.79 25.21 6.46
C ARG A 306 32.99 24.40 7.48
N ILE A 307 33.68 23.93 8.53
CA ILE A 307 33.04 23.65 9.83
C ILE A 307 32.26 24.90 10.23
N ALA A 308 31.01 24.72 10.68
CA ALA A 308 30.00 25.76 10.87
C ALA A 308 30.31 26.77 12.00
N THR A 309 31.36 27.57 11.81
CA THR A 309 31.80 28.66 12.69
C THR A 309 30.92 29.90 12.52
N LYS A 310 30.68 30.60 13.64
CA LYS A 310 29.83 31.80 13.82
C LYS A 310 28.63 31.96 12.86
N SER A 311 27.46 31.65 13.41
CA SER A 311 26.14 32.01 12.88
C SER A 311 26.07 33.43 12.28
N LEU A 312 25.96 33.54 10.96
CA LEU A 312 25.16 34.61 10.36
C LEU A 312 23.72 34.39 10.82
N SER A 313 23.13 35.37 11.50
CA SER A 313 21.83 35.25 12.18
C SER A 313 20.64 35.44 11.22
N ILE A 314 20.63 34.68 10.13
CA ILE A 314 19.55 34.69 9.14
C ILE A 314 18.34 33.94 9.72
N THR A 315 17.16 34.57 9.72
CA THR A 315 15.92 34.00 10.25
C THR A 315 15.30 32.98 9.29
N GLU A 316 14.38 32.14 9.79
CA GLU A 316 13.62 31.21 8.94
C GLU A 316 12.79 31.91 7.86
N GLN A 317 12.32 33.12 8.13
CA GLN A 317 11.56 33.93 7.16
C GLN A 317 12.47 34.42 6.03
N GLU A 318 13.68 34.88 6.35
CA GLU A 318 14.68 35.28 5.36
C GLU A 318 15.18 34.08 4.55
N ILE A 319 15.49 32.94 5.20
CA ILE A 319 15.84 31.69 4.51
C ILE A 319 14.74 31.29 3.51
N SER A 320 13.47 31.27 3.95
CA SER A 320 12.33 30.95 3.08
C SER A 320 12.16 31.97 1.95
N LYS A 321 12.47 33.25 2.20
CA LYS A 321 12.39 34.34 1.21
C LYS A 321 13.50 34.24 0.15
N ILE A 322 14.73 33.92 0.55
CA ILE A 322 15.88 33.70 -0.35
C ILE A 322 15.58 32.51 -1.27
N VAL A 323 15.18 31.37 -0.70
CA VAL A 323 14.84 30.15 -1.48
C VAL A 323 13.65 30.40 -2.41
N LYS A 324 12.56 31.03 -1.94
CA LYS A 324 11.42 31.38 -2.80
C LYS A 324 11.76 32.38 -3.90
N LYS A 325 12.73 33.28 -3.69
CA LYS A 325 13.21 34.21 -4.72
C LYS A 325 14.05 33.50 -5.77
N ALA A 326 14.97 32.61 -5.36
CA ALA A 326 15.82 31.87 -6.30
C ALA A 326 15.02 30.90 -7.21
N PHE A 327 13.87 30.42 -6.73
CA PHE A 327 12.95 29.57 -7.49
C PHE A 327 11.69 30.31 -8.00
N SER A 328 11.69 31.64 -8.05
CA SER A 328 10.46 32.39 -8.43
C SER A 328 10.06 32.25 -9.91
N SER A 329 10.96 31.73 -10.76
CA SER A 329 10.69 31.38 -12.15
C SER A 329 10.11 29.96 -12.34
N GLU A 330 10.22 29.08 -11.34
CA GLU A 330 9.80 27.68 -11.45
C GLU A 330 8.40 27.46 -10.89
N THR A 331 7.48 27.02 -11.76
CA THR A 331 6.06 26.86 -11.46
C THR A 331 5.81 25.57 -10.66
N GLY A 332 5.80 25.69 -9.33
CA GLY A 332 5.32 24.61 -8.46
C GLY A 332 5.99 24.45 -7.10
N LEU A 333 6.86 25.37 -6.68
CA LEU A 333 7.40 25.39 -5.31
C LEU A 333 6.26 25.66 -4.30
N TYR A 334 5.68 24.61 -3.73
CA TYR A 334 4.54 24.73 -2.80
C TYR A 334 4.97 24.79 -1.33
N LYS A 335 6.15 24.25 -0.97
CA LYS A 335 6.61 24.23 0.43
C LYS A 335 8.13 24.26 0.57
N VAL A 336 8.64 25.13 1.44
CA VAL A 336 10.03 25.11 1.93
C VAL A 336 9.99 24.61 3.38
N GLY A 337 10.74 23.55 3.71
CA GLY A 337 10.89 23.05 5.07
C GLY A 337 12.31 23.30 5.59
N ILE A 338 12.45 23.80 6.82
CA ILE A 338 13.75 24.12 7.43
C ILE A 338 14.02 23.14 8.59
N ASN A 339 15.29 22.77 8.80
CA ASN A 339 15.71 21.83 9.83
C ASN A 339 16.87 22.38 10.68
N LYS A 340 16.56 23.20 11.70
CA LYS A 340 17.57 23.90 12.53
C LYS A 340 18.67 22.97 13.11
N PRO A 341 18.38 21.76 13.63
CA PRO A 341 19.41 20.86 14.17
C PRO A 341 20.44 20.33 13.16
N THR A 342 20.07 20.23 11.88
CA THR A 342 20.95 19.72 10.80
C THR A 342 21.47 20.83 9.89
N ARG A 343 20.93 22.04 9.99
CA ARG A 343 21.11 23.15 9.04
C ARG A 343 20.81 22.76 7.59
N SER A 344 19.75 21.98 7.36
CA SER A 344 19.26 21.71 6.00
C SER A 344 17.90 22.36 5.70
N ILE A 345 17.66 22.60 4.41
CA ILE A 345 16.47 23.24 3.85
C ILE A 345 15.98 22.37 2.69
N THR A 346 14.74 21.90 2.77
CA THR A 346 14.12 21.05 1.75
C THR A 346 13.04 21.81 0.99
N ALA A 347 13.30 22.16 -0.26
CA ALA A 347 12.31 22.68 -1.19
C ALA A 347 11.43 21.54 -1.74
N ARG A 348 10.13 21.77 -1.88
CA ARG A 348 9.15 20.81 -2.42
C ARG A 348 8.41 21.41 -3.59
N PHE A 349 8.58 20.78 -4.74
CA PHE A 349 7.91 21.10 -5.99
C PHE A 349 6.83 20.05 -6.28
N TYR A 350 5.79 20.40 -7.03
CA TYR A 350 4.84 19.40 -7.52
C TYR A 350 5.53 18.35 -8.40
N PHE A 351 6.48 18.79 -9.23
CA PHE A 351 7.29 17.96 -10.14
C PHE A 351 8.79 18.23 -9.89
N PRO A 352 9.46 17.46 -9.00
CA PRO A 352 10.83 17.76 -8.60
C PRO A 352 11.90 17.42 -9.64
N LYS A 353 11.68 16.46 -10.55
CA LYS A 353 12.73 16.00 -11.49
C LYS A 353 13.20 17.07 -12.49
N PRO A 354 12.32 17.80 -13.23
CA PRO A 354 12.80 18.80 -14.18
C PRO A 354 13.55 19.93 -13.48
N VAL A 355 13.09 20.30 -12.27
CA VAL A 355 13.72 21.33 -11.43
C VAL A 355 15.10 20.89 -10.93
N LEU A 356 15.25 19.63 -10.48
CA LEU A 356 16.55 19.07 -10.08
C LEU A 356 17.60 19.14 -11.19
N VAL A 357 17.20 18.87 -12.43
CA VAL A 357 18.09 18.95 -13.60
C VAL A 357 18.42 20.41 -13.93
N ARG A 358 17.43 21.31 -13.97
CA ARG A 358 17.61 22.73 -14.34
C ARG A 358 18.37 23.55 -13.29
N HIS A 359 18.23 23.23 -12.00
CA HIS A 359 18.66 24.11 -10.90
C HIS A 359 19.77 23.56 -10.01
N LYS A 360 20.56 22.58 -10.49
CA LYS A 360 21.72 22.05 -9.76
C LYS A 360 22.67 23.16 -9.28
N GLU A 361 23.02 24.09 -10.16
CA GLU A 361 23.89 25.24 -9.82
C GLU A 361 23.22 26.20 -8.83
N THR A 362 21.91 26.43 -8.95
CA THR A 362 21.14 27.27 -8.02
C THR A 362 21.14 26.69 -6.61
N LEU A 363 21.05 25.37 -6.45
CA LEU A 363 21.12 24.69 -5.15
C LEU A 363 22.51 24.84 -4.50
N GLU A 364 23.58 24.74 -5.29
CA GLU A 364 24.93 25.01 -4.80
C GLU A 364 25.13 26.47 -4.41
N GLN A 365 24.64 27.42 -5.22
CA GLN A 365 24.72 28.85 -4.92
C GLN A 365 23.94 29.20 -3.64
N LEU A 366 22.71 28.71 -3.50
CA LEU A 366 21.89 28.87 -2.29
C LEU A 366 22.57 28.26 -1.05
N THR A 367 23.25 27.12 -1.21
CA THR A 367 24.01 26.48 -0.11
C THR A 367 25.21 27.34 0.30
N LYS A 368 25.92 27.94 -0.66
CA LYS A 368 27.06 28.86 -0.44
C LYS A 368 26.61 30.20 0.16
N GLU A 369 25.48 30.75 -0.28
CA GLU A 369 24.91 32.03 0.18
C GLU A 369 24.31 31.94 1.60
N THR A 370 23.51 30.91 1.87
CA THR A 370 22.82 30.78 3.17
C THR A 370 23.70 30.18 4.26
N GLY A 371 24.67 29.31 3.92
CA GLY A 371 25.40 28.49 4.89
C GLY A 371 24.56 27.36 5.50
N TRP A 372 23.53 26.92 4.76
CA TRP A 372 22.65 25.78 5.07
C TRP A 372 22.61 24.86 3.84
N LEU A 373 22.52 23.55 4.04
CA LEU A 373 22.41 22.58 2.94
C LEU A 373 21.03 22.71 2.26
N VAL A 374 20.98 23.06 0.97
CA VAL A 374 19.72 23.24 0.23
C VAL A 374 19.48 22.08 -0.73
N GLU A 375 18.35 21.39 -0.55
CA GLU A 375 17.98 20.16 -1.26
C GLU A 375 16.56 20.25 -1.82
N ILE A 376 16.26 19.49 -2.89
CA ILE A 376 14.90 19.30 -3.41
C ILE A 376 14.38 17.93 -2.94
N SER A 377 13.13 17.88 -2.51
CA SER A 377 12.44 16.65 -2.13
C SER A 377 12.07 15.83 -3.37
N GLU A 378 12.58 14.61 -3.50
CA GLU A 378 12.28 13.67 -4.59
C GLU A 378 10.78 13.26 -4.65
N SER A 379 10.05 13.45 -3.56
CA SER A 379 8.62 13.16 -3.41
C SER A 379 7.72 13.97 -4.38
N VAL A 380 7.11 13.28 -5.34
CA VAL A 380 6.22 13.87 -6.36
C VAL A 380 4.78 13.98 -5.87
N HIS A 381 4.05 15.03 -6.28
CA HIS A 381 2.67 15.25 -5.85
C HIS A 381 1.66 14.55 -6.78
N GLN A 382 1.14 13.39 -6.35
CA GLN A 382 0.28 12.53 -7.18
C GLN A 382 -0.96 13.24 -7.76
N GLU A 383 -1.64 14.07 -6.96
CA GLU A 383 -2.80 14.84 -7.44
C GLU A 383 -2.42 15.86 -8.52
N ALA A 384 -1.18 16.39 -8.48
CA ALA A 384 -0.69 17.32 -9.50
C ALA A 384 -0.33 16.59 -10.80
N LEU A 385 0.22 15.37 -10.73
CA LEU A 385 0.40 14.50 -11.88
C LEU A 385 -0.95 14.20 -12.55
N SER A 386 -1.98 13.86 -11.77
CA SER A 386 -3.33 13.60 -12.30
C SER A 386 -3.94 14.85 -12.97
N LYS A 387 -3.82 16.01 -12.34
CA LYS A 387 -4.30 17.29 -12.92
C LYS A 387 -3.54 17.68 -14.19
N ALA A 388 -2.23 17.52 -14.23
CA ALA A 388 -1.43 17.79 -15.44
C ALA A 388 -1.75 16.83 -16.59
N ALA A 389 -1.90 15.52 -16.30
CA ALA A 389 -2.25 14.52 -17.31
C ALA A 389 -3.63 14.80 -17.93
N LEU A 390 -4.61 15.20 -17.12
CA LEU A 390 -5.95 15.55 -17.60
C LEU A 390 -5.99 16.91 -18.33
N ALA A 391 -5.20 17.89 -17.89
CA ALA A 391 -5.16 19.23 -18.50
C ALA A 391 -4.48 19.27 -19.88
N LEU A 392 -3.74 18.22 -20.26
CA LEU A 392 -3.13 18.06 -21.58
C LEU A 392 -4.02 17.28 -22.57
N LEU A 393 -5.17 16.74 -22.15
CA LEU A 393 -6.09 16.08 -23.06
C LEU A 393 -6.87 17.11 -23.92
N PRO A 394 -7.23 16.76 -25.18
CA PRO A 394 -8.20 17.53 -25.95
C PRO A 394 -9.54 17.63 -25.22
N LYS A 395 -10.30 18.70 -25.44
CA LYS A 395 -11.61 18.93 -24.77
C LYS A 395 -12.67 17.91 -25.19
N GLU A 396 -12.45 17.32 -26.35
CA GLU A 396 -13.25 16.30 -27.02
C GLU A 396 -12.98 14.90 -26.44
N TRP A 397 -11.91 14.74 -25.64
CA TRP A 397 -11.48 13.46 -25.08
C TRP A 397 -11.91 13.33 -23.61
N GLN A 398 -12.49 12.18 -23.26
CA GLN A 398 -13.01 11.91 -21.91
C GLN A 398 -12.21 10.80 -21.22
N SER A 399 -11.74 11.08 -20.00
CA SER A 399 -11.01 10.13 -19.17
C SER A 399 -11.94 9.24 -18.33
N GLY A 400 -11.76 7.92 -18.41
CA GLY A 400 -12.37 6.92 -17.53
C GLY A 400 -11.57 6.63 -16.24
N GLY A 401 -10.62 7.50 -15.87
CA GLY A 401 -9.77 7.37 -14.69
C GLY A 401 -8.29 7.58 -14.98
N VAL A 402 -7.52 7.92 -13.93
CA VAL A 402 -6.07 8.11 -13.97
C VAL A 402 -5.41 7.14 -12.97
N SER A 403 -4.41 6.41 -13.42
CA SER A 403 -3.61 5.46 -12.64
C SER A 403 -2.16 5.92 -12.60
N ILE A 404 -1.57 6.04 -11.41
CA ILE A 404 -0.21 6.58 -11.23
C ILE A 404 0.73 5.45 -10.77
N MET A 405 1.70 5.09 -11.60
CA MET A 405 2.73 4.08 -11.34
C MET A 405 4.05 4.79 -11.04
N LEU A 406 4.27 5.15 -9.77
CA LEU A 406 5.46 5.89 -9.33
C LEU A 406 6.76 5.09 -9.52
N ASP A 407 6.70 3.76 -9.46
CA ASP A 407 7.80 2.82 -9.66
C ASP A 407 8.27 2.76 -11.12
N LYS A 408 7.35 2.92 -12.07
CA LYS A 408 7.61 2.95 -13.52
C LYS A 408 7.71 4.36 -14.09
N GLU A 409 7.66 5.37 -13.23
CA GLU A 409 7.66 6.78 -13.60
C GLU A 409 6.58 7.15 -14.63
N THR A 410 5.44 6.44 -14.59
CA THR A 410 4.40 6.47 -15.63
C THR A 410 3.04 6.81 -15.04
N VAL A 411 2.28 7.65 -15.73
CA VAL A 411 0.86 7.94 -15.47
C VAL A 411 0.05 7.39 -16.63
N ALA A 412 -0.86 6.47 -16.36
CA ALA A 412 -1.79 5.93 -17.35
C ALA A 412 -3.16 6.60 -17.21
N VAL A 413 -3.74 7.04 -18.32
CA VAL A 413 -5.11 7.59 -18.37
C VAL A 413 -5.97 6.67 -19.23
N LYS A 414 -7.03 6.10 -18.64
CA LYS A 414 -8.03 5.36 -19.41
C LYS A 414 -8.83 6.37 -20.21
N ILE A 415 -8.94 6.18 -21.53
CA ILE A 415 -9.74 7.06 -22.40
C ILE A 415 -11.04 6.32 -22.76
N VAL A 416 -12.16 7.06 -22.79
CA VAL A 416 -13.52 6.54 -22.99
C VAL A 416 -14.17 7.15 -24.24
N THR A 417 -13.85 8.40 -24.54
CA THR A 417 -14.25 9.09 -25.77
C THR A 417 -13.04 9.82 -26.31
N PHE A 418 -12.80 9.74 -27.61
CA PHE A 418 -11.62 10.26 -28.27
C PHE A 418 -11.88 10.41 -29.77
N GLN A 419 -12.34 11.60 -30.20
CA GLN A 419 -12.51 11.93 -31.62
C GLN A 419 -12.16 13.40 -31.85
N PRO A 420 -11.37 13.75 -32.88
CA PRO A 420 -10.60 12.83 -33.73
C PRO A 420 -9.51 12.08 -32.94
N TYR A 421 -8.97 11.00 -33.52
CA TYR A 421 -7.77 10.32 -33.04
C TYR A 421 -6.63 10.53 -34.04
N GLU A 422 -5.49 11.03 -33.56
CA GLU A 422 -4.26 11.14 -34.35
C GLU A 422 -3.06 10.69 -33.53
N GLN A 423 -2.18 9.89 -34.14
CA GLN A 423 -0.98 9.35 -33.48
C GLN A 423 0.04 10.45 -33.14
N SER A 424 0.13 11.50 -33.96
CA SER A 424 0.87 12.74 -33.73
C SER A 424 0.48 13.39 -32.40
N LEU A 425 -0.83 13.64 -32.23
CA LEU A 425 -1.39 14.30 -31.06
C LEU A 425 -1.10 13.52 -29.76
N VAL A 426 -1.18 12.17 -29.79
CA VAL A 426 -0.81 11.32 -28.64
C VAL A 426 0.68 11.50 -28.25
N LEU A 427 1.58 11.58 -29.24
CA LEU A 427 3.01 11.77 -29.01
C LEU A 427 3.34 13.17 -28.48
N GLU A 428 2.67 14.21 -29.00
CA GLU A 428 2.80 15.59 -28.51
C GLU A 428 2.32 15.73 -27.06
N ILE A 429 1.16 15.15 -26.72
CA ILE A 429 0.62 15.12 -25.35
C ILE A 429 1.57 14.40 -24.39
N ASN A 430 2.11 13.24 -24.80
CA ASN A 430 3.09 12.49 -23.99
C ASN A 430 4.37 13.31 -23.75
N LYS A 431 4.93 13.91 -24.80
CA LYS A 431 6.14 14.74 -24.72
C LYS A 431 5.91 15.96 -23.81
N ALA A 432 4.81 16.68 -23.98
CA ALA A 432 4.48 17.85 -23.15
C ALA A 432 4.36 17.48 -21.66
N PHE A 433 3.73 16.33 -21.35
CA PHE A 433 3.66 15.82 -19.99
C PHE A 433 5.04 15.46 -19.43
N GLN A 434 5.91 14.83 -20.24
CA GLN A 434 7.24 14.44 -19.82
C GLN A 434 8.15 15.66 -19.57
N GLU A 435 8.11 16.67 -20.44
CA GLU A 435 8.85 17.94 -20.26
C GLU A 435 8.36 18.76 -19.06
N GLN A 436 7.07 18.68 -18.73
CA GLN A 436 6.48 19.34 -17.56
C GLN A 436 6.75 18.61 -16.24
N THR A 437 6.69 17.28 -16.23
CA THR A 437 6.60 16.49 -14.98
C THR A 437 7.79 15.57 -14.71
N GLY A 438 8.52 15.16 -15.75
CA GLY A 438 9.48 14.06 -15.67
C GLY A 438 8.84 12.67 -15.54
N PHE A 439 7.60 12.49 -16.00
CA PHE A 439 6.87 11.21 -16.05
C PHE A 439 6.38 10.93 -17.47
N THR A 440 6.21 9.65 -17.81
CA THR A 440 5.65 9.21 -19.10
C THR A 440 4.11 9.17 -19.02
N LEU A 441 3.40 9.54 -20.09
CA LEU A 441 1.93 9.52 -20.15
C LEU A 441 1.41 8.42 -21.09
N GLU A 442 0.81 7.38 -20.54
CA GLU A 442 0.23 6.26 -21.27
C GLU A 442 -1.28 6.48 -21.49
N LEU A 443 -1.71 6.74 -22.73
CA LEU A 443 -3.13 6.94 -23.05
C LEU A 443 -3.77 5.60 -23.46
N GLN A 444 -4.50 5.00 -22.53
CA GLN A 444 -5.11 3.67 -22.71
C GLN A 444 -6.43 3.80 -23.48
N MET A 445 -6.35 3.68 -24.80
CA MET A 445 -7.50 3.69 -25.70
C MET A 445 -8.32 2.38 -25.62
N PRO A 446 -9.65 2.43 -25.87
CA PRO A 446 -10.47 1.24 -26.10
C PRO A 446 -9.92 0.37 -27.24
N LYS A 447 -9.91 -0.95 -27.04
CA LYS A 447 -9.22 -1.90 -27.94
C LYS A 447 -9.86 -2.07 -29.33
N GLU A 448 -11.05 -1.54 -29.55
CA GLU A 448 -11.85 -1.78 -30.76
C GLU A 448 -11.40 -0.96 -31.98
N THR A 449 -10.52 0.03 -31.81
CA THR A 449 -10.19 1.02 -32.87
C THR A 449 -8.86 0.77 -33.60
N ILE A 450 -8.05 -0.20 -33.16
CA ILE A 450 -6.72 -0.47 -33.77
C ILE A 450 -6.83 -1.22 -35.12
N LEU A 451 -7.97 -1.88 -35.39
CA LEU A 451 -8.19 -2.67 -36.62
C LEU A 451 -8.67 -1.84 -37.84
N ALA A 452 -8.43 -0.53 -37.85
CA ALA A 452 -8.89 0.38 -38.91
C ALA A 452 -7.85 0.71 -40.00
N THR A 453 -6.58 0.27 -39.86
CA THR A 453 -5.52 0.52 -40.88
C THR A 453 -4.45 -0.58 -40.94
N SER A 454 -4.80 -1.77 -41.45
CA SER A 454 -3.90 -2.71 -42.14
C SER A 454 -4.71 -3.81 -42.85
N GLY A 455 -4.29 -4.21 -44.05
CA GLY A 455 -5.09 -5.06 -44.93
C GLY A 455 -4.74 -6.56 -44.90
N ASN A 456 -5.72 -7.37 -45.34
CA ASN A 456 -5.66 -8.72 -45.89
C ASN A 456 -4.40 -9.59 -45.67
N ASN A 457 -4.56 -10.78 -45.08
CA ASN A 457 -4.73 -12.00 -45.88
C ASN A 457 -5.16 -13.25 -45.05
N ASP A 458 -5.86 -14.15 -45.74
CA ASP A 458 -5.94 -15.62 -45.59
C ASP A 458 -6.19 -16.34 -44.23
N ASN A 459 -7.30 -17.10 -44.20
CA ASN A 459 -7.35 -18.58 -44.21
C ASN A 459 -6.10 -19.36 -43.73
N SER A 460 -6.21 -20.50 -43.01
CA SER A 460 -7.36 -21.22 -42.44
C SER A 460 -6.85 -22.44 -41.66
N ASP A 461 -7.47 -22.83 -40.55
CA ASP A 461 -8.09 -24.15 -40.35
C ASP A 461 -8.89 -24.12 -39.02
N GLY A 462 -9.63 -25.18 -38.66
CA GLY A 462 -10.41 -25.19 -37.43
C GLY A 462 -10.57 -26.54 -36.75
N ASP A 463 -10.67 -26.52 -35.41
CA ASP A 463 -11.50 -27.50 -34.72
C ASP A 463 -12.16 -26.95 -33.44
N ARG A 464 -13.35 -27.49 -33.15
CA ARG A 464 -14.14 -27.50 -31.91
C ARG A 464 -13.76 -26.55 -30.76
N SER A 465 -14.18 -25.29 -30.88
CA SER A 465 -14.62 -24.48 -29.73
C SER A 465 -15.94 -23.77 -30.05
N LEU A 466 -17.06 -24.45 -29.77
CA LEU A 466 -18.40 -23.99 -30.18
C LEU A 466 -18.95 -22.88 -29.28
N ILE A 467 -18.61 -21.64 -29.64
CA ILE A 467 -19.50 -20.47 -29.68
C ILE A 467 -20.37 -20.24 -28.42
N ILE A 468 -19.80 -19.54 -27.44
CA ILE A 468 -20.53 -18.42 -26.79
C ILE A 468 -19.65 -17.17 -26.87
N SER A 469 -19.31 -16.76 -28.10
CA SER A 469 -18.71 -15.46 -28.41
C SER A 469 -19.76 -14.34 -28.39
N LYS A 470 -20.55 -14.26 -27.32
CA LYS A 470 -21.37 -13.07 -27.04
C LYS A 470 -20.47 -11.97 -26.48
N VAL A 471 -20.74 -10.74 -26.91
CA VAL A 471 -20.07 -9.53 -26.42
C VAL A 471 -20.12 -9.48 -24.89
N LYS A 472 -18.96 -9.52 -24.22
CA LYS A 472 -18.89 -9.24 -22.79
C LYS A 472 -19.12 -7.75 -22.59
N LEU A 473 -20.11 -7.38 -21.77
CA LEU A 473 -20.37 -5.98 -21.45
C LEU A 473 -19.20 -5.35 -20.68
N GLU A 474 -19.08 -4.03 -20.74
CA GLU A 474 -18.18 -3.30 -19.84
C GLU A 474 -18.56 -3.59 -18.38
N ILE A 475 -17.57 -3.81 -17.51
CA ILE A 475 -17.79 -4.39 -16.19
C ILE A 475 -18.75 -3.59 -15.30
N ASN A 476 -18.77 -2.27 -15.42
CA ASN A 476 -19.67 -1.39 -14.67
C ASN A 476 -21.09 -1.40 -15.28
N ALA A 477 -21.22 -1.56 -16.59
CA ALA A 477 -22.51 -1.80 -17.24
C ALA A 477 -23.08 -3.18 -16.85
N ALA A 478 -22.23 -4.22 -16.77
CA ALA A 478 -22.59 -5.52 -16.23
C ALA A 478 -23.02 -5.43 -14.75
N TYR A 479 -22.26 -4.75 -13.89
CA TYR A 479 -22.65 -4.49 -12.50
C TYR A 479 -23.95 -3.70 -12.38
N ALA A 480 -24.18 -2.68 -13.23
CA ALA A 480 -25.42 -1.91 -13.25
C ALA A 480 -26.63 -2.79 -13.61
N LYS A 481 -26.50 -3.63 -14.65
CA LYS A 481 -27.53 -4.60 -15.06
C LYS A 481 -27.83 -5.63 -13.97
N ILE A 482 -26.81 -6.20 -13.34
CA ILE A 482 -26.98 -7.10 -12.18
C ILE A 482 -27.75 -6.37 -11.06
N LYS A 483 -27.32 -5.15 -10.71
CA LYS A 483 -27.94 -4.35 -9.64
C LYS A 483 -29.41 -4.03 -9.95
N GLU A 484 -29.74 -3.68 -11.18
CA GLU A 484 -31.11 -3.41 -11.63
C GLU A 484 -32.00 -4.67 -11.55
N THR A 485 -31.49 -5.83 -12.00
CA THR A 485 -32.23 -7.10 -11.95
C THR A 485 -32.48 -7.55 -10.51
N PHE A 486 -31.48 -7.45 -9.63
CA PHE A 486 -31.61 -7.89 -8.22
C PHE A 486 -32.32 -6.88 -7.31
N ALA A 487 -32.38 -5.59 -7.67
CA ALA A 487 -33.20 -4.61 -6.97
C ALA A 487 -34.71 -4.87 -7.10
N LYS A 488 -35.14 -5.67 -8.09
CA LYS A 488 -36.54 -6.09 -8.31
C LYS A 488 -36.92 -7.36 -7.55
N GLN A 489 -35.99 -7.96 -6.80
CA GLN A 489 -36.18 -9.26 -6.14
C GLN A 489 -36.50 -9.12 -4.63
N PRO A 490 -37.30 -10.03 -4.03
CA PRO A 490 -37.64 -9.97 -2.60
C PRO A 490 -36.46 -10.03 -1.62
N HIS A 491 -35.32 -10.58 -2.05
CA HIS A 491 -34.08 -10.63 -1.26
C HIS A 491 -33.01 -9.81 -1.97
N PRO A 492 -32.66 -8.61 -1.49
CA PRO A 492 -31.70 -7.75 -2.16
C PRO A 492 -30.29 -8.34 -2.09
N LEU A 493 -29.54 -8.16 -3.18
CA LEU A 493 -28.12 -8.46 -3.25
C LEU A 493 -27.33 -7.50 -2.35
N ILE A 494 -26.46 -8.04 -1.48
CA ILE A 494 -25.68 -7.24 -0.52
C ILE A 494 -24.45 -6.64 -1.20
N LYS A 495 -23.71 -7.46 -1.97
CA LYS A 495 -22.48 -7.06 -2.65
C LYS A 495 -22.26 -7.88 -3.92
N MET A 496 -21.55 -7.31 -4.88
CA MET A 496 -21.00 -8.01 -6.03
C MET A 496 -19.51 -7.66 -6.22
N GLY A 497 -18.77 -8.50 -6.93
CA GLY A 497 -17.42 -8.15 -7.41
C GLY A 497 -16.75 -9.25 -8.21
N LEU A 498 -15.86 -8.87 -9.13
CA LEU A 498 -15.11 -9.81 -9.96
C LEU A 498 -14.18 -10.71 -9.13
N LYS A 499 -14.18 -12.00 -9.44
CA LYS A 499 -13.33 -13.06 -8.89
C LYS A 499 -12.83 -13.95 -10.03
N GLY A 500 -11.60 -13.69 -10.49
CA GLY A 500 -11.10 -14.28 -11.73
C GLY A 500 -11.95 -13.80 -12.91
N GLU A 501 -12.54 -14.74 -13.65
CA GLU A 501 -13.41 -14.43 -14.81
C GLU A 501 -14.92 -14.35 -14.47
N ALA A 502 -15.31 -14.67 -13.23
CA ALA A 502 -16.69 -14.67 -12.77
C ALA A 502 -17.00 -13.47 -11.87
N ILE A 503 -18.26 -13.07 -11.76
CA ILE A 503 -18.72 -12.08 -10.76
C ILE A 503 -19.32 -12.84 -9.58
N GLU A 504 -18.71 -12.69 -8.40
CA GLU A 504 -19.22 -13.23 -7.13
C GLU A 504 -20.36 -12.34 -6.63
N LEU A 505 -21.51 -12.97 -6.34
CA LEU A 505 -22.72 -12.36 -5.81
C LEU A 505 -22.89 -12.75 -4.34
N THR A 506 -22.99 -11.76 -3.46
CA THR A 506 -23.17 -11.94 -2.01
C THR A 506 -24.62 -11.69 -1.63
N PHE A 507 -25.32 -12.76 -1.28
CA PHE A 507 -26.62 -12.72 -0.60
C PHE A 507 -26.43 -12.94 0.90
N ILE A 508 -27.49 -12.77 1.70
CA ILE A 508 -27.43 -12.97 3.15
C ILE A 508 -26.99 -14.40 3.52
N THR A 509 -27.41 -15.38 2.72
CA THR A 509 -26.98 -16.78 2.80
C THR A 509 -26.80 -17.36 1.39
N PRO A 510 -25.98 -18.41 1.21
CA PRO A 510 -25.88 -19.15 -0.05
C PRO A 510 -27.24 -19.72 -0.51
N GLU A 511 -28.08 -20.13 0.44
CA GLU A 511 -29.40 -20.72 0.23
C GLU A 511 -30.36 -19.74 -0.45
N VAL A 512 -30.31 -18.46 -0.07
CA VAL A 512 -31.07 -17.40 -0.74
C VAL A 512 -30.55 -17.17 -2.16
N GLY A 513 -29.23 -17.17 -2.37
CA GLY A 513 -28.63 -17.02 -3.70
C GLY A 513 -29.04 -18.15 -4.67
N LYS A 514 -29.07 -19.40 -4.21
CA LYS A 514 -29.52 -20.57 -5.00
C LYS A 514 -30.94 -20.41 -5.55
N ARG A 515 -31.84 -19.72 -4.84
CA ARG A 515 -33.23 -19.45 -5.32
C ARG A 515 -33.25 -18.60 -6.60
N TYR A 516 -32.17 -17.88 -6.90
CA TYR A 516 -32.03 -17.01 -8.05
C TYR A 516 -31.18 -17.61 -9.18
N GLU A 517 -30.77 -18.88 -9.09
CA GLU A 517 -29.89 -19.52 -10.09
C GLU A 517 -30.41 -19.39 -11.53
N LYS A 518 -31.72 -19.50 -11.76
CA LYS A 518 -32.33 -19.26 -13.08
C LYS A 518 -32.14 -17.82 -13.57
N ILE A 519 -32.42 -16.82 -12.72
CA ILE A 519 -32.25 -15.40 -13.06
C ILE A 519 -30.77 -15.08 -13.27
N MET A 520 -29.87 -15.72 -12.51
CA MET A 520 -28.43 -15.63 -12.75
C MET A 520 -28.07 -16.16 -14.14
N LYS A 521 -28.54 -17.35 -14.54
CA LYS A 521 -28.30 -17.91 -15.88
C LYS A 521 -28.85 -17.05 -17.02
N GLU A 522 -29.97 -16.36 -16.81
CA GLU A 522 -30.52 -15.38 -17.75
C GLU A 522 -29.60 -14.15 -17.86
N VAL A 523 -29.18 -13.56 -16.73
CA VAL A 523 -28.27 -12.40 -16.73
C VAL A 523 -26.89 -12.74 -17.27
N GLU A 524 -26.33 -13.93 -17.00
CA GLU A 524 -25.05 -14.40 -17.58
C GLU A 524 -25.06 -14.31 -19.11
N GLN A 525 -26.17 -14.72 -19.75
CA GLN A 525 -26.34 -14.68 -21.21
C GLN A 525 -26.57 -13.27 -21.77
N GLU A 526 -26.91 -12.30 -20.93
CA GLU A 526 -26.98 -10.88 -21.30
C GLU A 526 -25.63 -10.18 -21.13
N ILE A 527 -24.88 -10.44 -20.05
CA ILE A 527 -23.67 -9.67 -19.71
C ILE A 527 -22.34 -10.30 -20.16
N GLY A 528 -22.30 -11.61 -20.48
CA GLY A 528 -21.08 -12.32 -20.89
C GLY A 528 -20.10 -12.66 -19.77
N TYR A 529 -20.51 -12.50 -18.50
CA TYR A 529 -19.79 -12.94 -17.31
C TYR A 529 -20.54 -14.10 -16.65
N LEU A 530 -19.81 -15.09 -16.13
CA LEU A 530 -20.36 -16.15 -15.29
C LEU A 530 -20.68 -15.59 -13.90
N LEU A 531 -21.84 -15.93 -13.32
CA LEU A 531 -22.29 -15.43 -12.02
C LEU A 531 -22.21 -16.54 -10.97
N GLN A 532 -21.57 -16.27 -9.83
CA GLN A 532 -21.38 -17.26 -8.77
C GLN A 532 -21.93 -16.76 -7.43
N VAL A 533 -22.69 -17.60 -6.72
CA VAL A 533 -23.11 -17.28 -5.34
C VAL A 533 -21.94 -17.49 -4.39
N ARG A 534 -21.68 -16.50 -3.52
CA ARG A 534 -20.73 -16.63 -2.42
C ARG A 534 -21.15 -17.74 -1.46
N GLN A 535 -20.26 -18.71 -1.21
CA GLN A 535 -20.56 -19.89 -0.38
C GLN A 535 -20.49 -19.64 1.15
N SER A 536 -20.22 -18.42 1.59
CA SER A 536 -20.26 -18.02 3.01
C SER A 536 -21.34 -16.94 3.25
N PRO A 537 -22.18 -17.08 4.30
CA PRO A 537 -23.21 -16.10 4.63
C PRO A 537 -22.59 -14.81 5.19
N ASP A 538 -23.28 -13.69 5.03
CA ASP A 538 -22.94 -12.45 5.73
C ASP A 538 -23.46 -12.53 7.17
N GLN A 539 -22.59 -12.95 8.08
CA GLN A 539 -22.92 -13.14 9.50
C GLN A 539 -23.41 -11.86 10.19
N ILE A 540 -22.91 -10.68 9.77
CA ILE A 540 -23.30 -9.38 10.35
C ILE A 540 -24.71 -9.04 9.90
N LYS A 541 -25.02 -9.19 8.61
CA LYS A 541 -26.38 -8.99 8.07
C LYS A 541 -27.36 -10.03 8.60
N LEU A 542 -26.92 -11.27 8.84
CA LEU A 542 -27.72 -12.31 9.47
C LEU A 542 -28.09 -11.92 10.92
N GLN A 543 -27.13 -11.49 11.73
CA GLN A 543 -27.39 -10.98 13.10
C GLN A 543 -28.27 -9.72 13.11
N GLN A 544 -28.06 -8.79 12.16
CA GLN A 544 -28.91 -7.60 12.01
C GLN A 544 -30.36 -7.99 11.66
N MET A 545 -30.57 -8.90 10.70
CA MET A 545 -31.90 -9.37 10.33
C MET A 545 -32.64 -10.06 11.49
N VAL A 546 -31.95 -10.90 12.26
CA VAL A 546 -32.52 -11.52 13.47
C VAL A 546 -33.01 -10.45 14.45
N LYS A 547 -32.24 -9.38 14.66
CA LYS A 547 -32.63 -8.26 15.53
C LYS A 547 -33.81 -7.45 14.99
N THR A 548 -33.92 -7.27 13.68
CA THR A 548 -35.03 -6.56 13.03
C THR A 548 -36.34 -7.37 13.02
N LEU A 549 -36.27 -8.71 12.95
CA LEU A 549 -37.45 -9.58 12.96
C LEU A 549 -37.98 -9.86 14.38
N LEU A 550 -37.19 -9.63 15.43
CA LEU A 550 -37.63 -9.84 16.81
C LEU A 550 -38.81 -8.93 17.19
N PRO A 551 -39.87 -9.44 17.85
CA PRO A 551 -40.93 -8.60 18.39
C PRO A 551 -40.38 -7.54 19.37
N ASN A 552 -40.89 -6.31 19.32
CA ASN A 552 -40.46 -5.19 20.18
C ASN A 552 -40.46 -5.47 21.70
N GLN A 553 -41.17 -6.51 22.15
CA GLN A 553 -41.24 -6.93 23.55
C GLN A 553 -40.08 -7.85 23.95
N TRP A 554 -39.37 -8.47 23.00
CA TRP A 554 -38.35 -9.50 23.26
C TRP A 554 -36.95 -8.90 23.23
N SER A 555 -36.26 -8.94 24.37
CA SER A 555 -34.85 -8.53 24.46
C SER A 555 -33.92 -9.75 24.36
N LEU A 556 -32.85 -9.64 23.56
CA LEU A 556 -31.77 -10.62 23.51
C LEU A 556 -30.89 -10.52 24.76
N ALA A 557 -30.52 -11.66 25.35
CA ALA A 557 -29.56 -11.73 26.44
C ALA A 557 -28.10 -11.69 25.93
N ASN A 558 -27.86 -12.26 24.75
CA ASN A 558 -26.57 -12.33 24.05
C ASN A 558 -26.80 -12.11 22.55
N GLU A 559 -25.73 -11.80 21.80
CA GLU A 559 -25.77 -11.76 20.33
C GLU A 559 -26.26 -13.10 19.71
N PRO A 560 -26.97 -13.08 18.57
CA PRO A 560 -27.39 -14.30 17.88
C PRO A 560 -26.17 -15.14 17.47
N SER A 561 -26.13 -16.38 17.95
CA SER A 561 -25.05 -17.34 17.67
C SER A 561 -25.35 -18.07 16.35
N ILE A 562 -24.37 -18.11 15.46
CA ILE A 562 -24.52 -18.67 14.10
C ILE A 562 -23.75 -19.99 14.02
N ASN A 563 -24.43 -21.08 13.63
CA ASN A 563 -23.83 -22.38 13.40
C ASN A 563 -23.78 -22.69 11.90
N LEU A 564 -22.65 -22.37 11.28
CA LEU A 564 -22.42 -22.53 9.84
C LEU A 564 -22.62 -23.98 9.36
N ALA A 565 -22.22 -24.97 10.16
CA ALA A 565 -22.25 -26.39 9.78
C ALA A 565 -23.65 -27.00 9.78
N LYS A 566 -24.61 -26.38 10.46
CA LYS A 566 -26.01 -26.84 10.54
C LYS A 566 -27.03 -25.90 9.89
N GLN A 567 -26.60 -24.73 9.43
CA GLN A 567 -27.49 -23.66 8.95
C GLN A 567 -28.53 -23.26 10.04
N GLU A 568 -28.07 -23.23 11.29
CA GLU A 568 -28.87 -22.87 12.48
C GLU A 568 -28.43 -21.50 13.01
N ILE A 569 -29.39 -20.68 13.43
CA ILE A 569 -29.20 -19.48 14.26
C ILE A 569 -29.77 -19.77 15.63
N THR A 570 -29.02 -19.51 16.70
CA THR A 570 -29.49 -19.64 18.09
C THR A 570 -29.60 -18.27 18.74
N ILE A 571 -30.78 -17.97 19.29
CA ILE A 571 -31.01 -16.78 20.14
C ILE A 571 -31.33 -17.19 21.58
N LYS A 572 -30.96 -16.33 22.53
CA LYS A 572 -31.37 -16.42 23.94
C LYS A 572 -32.00 -15.10 24.37
N LEU A 573 -33.13 -15.17 25.08
CA LEU A 573 -33.90 -14.01 25.51
C LEU A 573 -33.66 -13.67 26.99
N VAL A 574 -33.91 -12.42 27.37
CA VAL A 574 -33.87 -11.94 28.76
C VAL A 574 -35.18 -12.29 29.46
N ALA A 575 -35.11 -12.95 30.62
CA ALA A 575 -36.27 -13.23 31.47
C ALA A 575 -36.56 -12.05 32.44
N PRO A 576 -37.81 -11.85 32.89
CA PRO A 576 -39.01 -12.61 32.57
C PRO A 576 -39.70 -12.15 31.27
N LEU A 577 -40.12 -13.11 30.44
CA LEU A 577 -40.93 -12.88 29.24
C LEU A 577 -42.08 -13.88 29.15
N VAL A 578 -43.25 -13.40 28.73
CA VAL A 578 -44.37 -14.26 28.34
C VAL A 578 -44.21 -14.61 26.85
N ILE A 579 -43.62 -15.77 26.58
CA ILE A 579 -43.37 -16.22 25.20
C ILE A 579 -44.64 -16.92 24.67
N VAL A 580 -45.34 -16.27 23.75
CA VAL A 580 -46.49 -16.87 23.04
C VAL A 580 -45.97 -17.84 21.97
N PRO A 581 -46.35 -19.13 21.97
CA PRO A 581 -45.82 -20.11 21.01
C PRO A 581 -46.06 -19.76 19.54
N LYS A 582 -47.18 -19.08 19.24
CA LYS A 582 -47.54 -18.62 17.89
C LYS A 582 -46.50 -17.64 17.33
N ASP A 583 -45.97 -16.75 18.17
CA ASP A 583 -45.00 -15.73 17.76
C ASP A 583 -43.62 -16.35 17.53
N VAL A 584 -43.26 -17.39 18.31
CA VAL A 584 -42.06 -18.20 18.05
C VAL A 584 -42.14 -18.90 16.70
N SER A 585 -43.28 -19.53 16.37
CA SER A 585 -43.48 -20.18 15.07
C SER A 585 -43.44 -19.17 13.93
N LYS A 586 -44.10 -18.01 14.09
CA LYS A 586 -44.07 -16.93 13.09
C LYS A 586 -42.65 -16.43 12.84
N LEU A 587 -41.88 -16.15 13.90
CA LEU A 587 -40.50 -15.68 13.80
C LEU A 587 -39.58 -16.71 13.11
N LYS A 588 -39.78 -18.00 13.39
CA LYS A 588 -39.08 -19.10 12.70
C LYS A 588 -39.38 -19.11 11.20
N GLU A 589 -40.65 -18.95 10.83
CA GLU A 589 -41.11 -18.96 9.44
C GLU A 589 -40.60 -17.73 8.67
N GLU A 590 -40.79 -16.50 9.19
CA GLU A 590 -40.30 -15.27 8.55
C GLU A 590 -38.76 -15.30 8.38
N LEU A 591 -38.02 -15.80 9.38
CA LEU A 591 -36.57 -15.92 9.27
C LEU A 591 -36.15 -17.00 8.26
N PHE A 592 -36.81 -18.17 8.24
CA PHE A 592 -36.52 -19.22 7.25
C PHE A 592 -36.88 -18.76 5.83
N GLN A 593 -37.95 -17.98 5.66
CA GLN A 593 -38.24 -17.34 4.38
C GLN A 593 -37.11 -16.41 3.96
N HIS A 594 -36.67 -15.47 4.81
CA HIS A 594 -35.63 -14.51 4.42
C HIS A 594 -34.19 -15.06 4.35
N THR A 595 -33.88 -16.20 4.96
CA THR A 595 -32.49 -16.73 5.06
C THR A 595 -32.31 -18.17 4.60
N GLY A 596 -33.38 -18.98 4.56
CA GLY A 596 -33.29 -20.44 4.40
C GLY A 596 -32.71 -21.18 5.61
N TRP A 597 -32.42 -20.51 6.72
CA TRP A 597 -31.76 -21.06 7.91
C TRP A 597 -32.75 -21.24 9.06
N GLN A 598 -32.47 -22.18 9.96
CA GLN A 598 -33.37 -22.54 11.07
C GLN A 598 -33.11 -21.71 12.32
N LEU A 599 -34.17 -21.23 12.98
CA LEU A 599 -34.06 -20.50 14.25
C LEU A 599 -34.30 -21.40 15.46
N LEU A 600 -33.34 -21.45 16.37
CA LEU A 600 -33.41 -22.12 17.67
C LEU A 600 -33.53 -21.08 18.80
N LEU A 601 -34.53 -21.27 19.66
CA LEU A 601 -34.64 -20.54 20.92
C LEU A 601 -33.91 -21.33 22.02
N LYS A 602 -33.07 -20.67 22.81
CA LYS A 602 -32.60 -21.16 24.11
C LYS A 602 -33.15 -20.27 25.22
N ASN A 603 -33.65 -20.92 26.27
CA ASN A 603 -33.97 -20.26 27.54
C ASN A 603 -32.71 -20.09 28.38
#